data_AF-A0A8J5MEH8-F1
#
_entry.id   AF-A0A8J5MEH8-F1
#
_cell.length_a   1.000
_cell.length_b   1.000
_cell.length_c   1.000
_cell.angle_alpha   90.00
_cell.angle_beta   90.00
_cell.angle_gamma   90.00
#
_symmetry.space_group_name_H-M   'P 1'
#
loop_
_entity.id
_entity.type
_entity.pdbx_description
1 polymer ?
#
loop_
_entity_poly.entity_id
_entity_poly.type
_entity_poly.pdbx_seq_one_letter_code
_entity_poly.pdbx_strand_id
1 'polypeptide(L)'
;MLTPFPEGEAVQDRRKRLYNYMHPKSRIVVECGFGRLKNRFRVLLGKLEQKSADRVCKVIIGCAVLHNLLLLVKDGVQIEGVDPLLRGAPAPVAEDPHEREQAICHEQGIAKRDAIADILMGVYL
;
A
#
# COMPACT_ATOMS: atom_id res chain seq x y z
N MET A 1 -8.52 6.08 0.60
CA MET A 1 -7.08 5.95 0.18
C MET A 1 -6.44 7.32 0.28
N LEU A 2 -5.13 7.47 0.56
CA LEU A 2 -4.49 8.80 0.51
C LEU A 2 -4.53 9.33 -0.92
N THR A 3 -4.88 10.61 -1.08
CA THR A 3 -5.06 11.25 -2.39
C THR A 3 -4.00 12.32 -2.64
N PRO A 4 -3.61 12.57 -3.90
CA PRO A 4 -2.80 13.73 -4.26
C PRO A 4 -3.56 15.04 -3.99
N PHE A 5 -2.83 16.14 -3.85
CA PHE A 5 -3.42 17.48 -3.91
C PHE A 5 -3.92 17.77 -5.33
N PRO A 6 -5.00 18.55 -5.49
CA PRO A 6 -5.42 19.06 -6.79
C PRO A 6 -4.28 19.79 -7.49
N GLU A 7 -4.10 19.56 -8.80
CA GLU A 7 -2.96 20.10 -9.55
C GLU A 7 -2.90 21.63 -9.49
N GLY A 8 -4.05 22.31 -9.60
CA GLY A 8 -4.12 23.77 -9.51
C GLY A 8 -3.57 24.35 -8.20
N GLU A 9 -3.79 23.66 -7.07
CA GLU A 9 -3.22 24.04 -5.78
C GLU A 9 -1.75 23.67 -5.66
N ALA A 10 -1.37 22.51 -6.20
CA ALA A 10 -0.01 22.03 -6.13
C ALA A 10 0.96 22.93 -6.93
N VAL A 11 0.56 23.41 -8.10
CA VAL A 11 1.41 24.28 -8.94
C VAL A 11 1.97 25.47 -8.15
N GLN A 12 1.19 26.06 -7.25
CA GLN A 12 1.60 27.24 -6.48
C GLN A 12 2.31 26.92 -5.16
N ASP A 13 2.28 25.66 -4.70
CA ASP A 13 2.81 25.28 -3.39
C ASP A 13 3.85 24.15 -3.50
N ARG A 14 5.12 24.48 -3.22
CA ARG A 14 6.26 23.53 -3.27
C ARG A 14 6.00 22.28 -2.42
N ARG A 15 5.38 22.44 -1.25
CA ARG A 15 5.05 21.35 -0.32
C ARG A 15 4.12 20.34 -0.96
N LYS A 16 3.04 20.85 -1.58
CA LYS A 16 2.05 20.03 -2.29
C LYS A 16 2.65 19.37 -3.53
N ARG A 17 3.52 20.06 -4.30
CA ARG A 17 4.23 19.43 -5.44
C ARG A 17 5.11 18.28 -5.00
N LEU A 18 5.89 18.48 -3.93
CA LEU A 18 6.77 17.45 -3.41
C LEU A 18 5.98 16.23 -2.93
N TYR A 19 4.87 16.44 -2.23
CA TYR A 19 3.96 15.35 -1.88
C TYR A 19 3.43 14.62 -3.11
N ASN A 20 2.88 15.35 -4.10
CA ASN A 20 2.33 14.74 -5.32
C ASN A 20 3.37 13.94 -6.11
N TYR A 21 4.64 14.34 -6.06
CA TYR A 21 5.75 13.62 -6.66
C TYR A 21 6.14 12.35 -5.89
N MET A 22 6.21 12.43 -4.56
CA MET A 22 6.67 11.33 -3.71
C MET A 22 5.59 10.29 -3.45
N HIS A 23 4.32 10.71 -3.35
CA HIS A 23 3.18 9.85 -3.05
C HIS A 23 3.08 8.62 -3.96
N PRO A 24 3.01 8.74 -5.31
CA PRO A 24 2.94 7.58 -6.20
C PRO A 24 4.22 6.73 -6.15
N LYS A 25 5.39 7.34 -5.98
CA LYS A 25 6.67 6.60 -5.88
C LYS A 25 6.70 5.69 -4.66
N SER A 26 6.36 6.24 -3.49
CA SER A 26 6.28 5.48 -2.25
C SER A 26 5.22 4.39 -2.33
N ARG A 27 4.06 4.69 -2.95
CA ARG A 27 2.99 3.72 -3.17
C ARG A 27 3.44 2.54 -4.02
N ILE A 28 4.13 2.78 -5.13
CA ILE A 28 4.67 1.71 -6.00
C ILE A 28 5.59 0.78 -5.20
N VAL A 29 6.51 1.33 -4.39
CA VAL A 29 7.42 0.51 -3.57
C VAL A 29 6.66 -0.40 -2.60
N VAL A 30 5.64 0.16 -1.92
CA VAL A 30 4.81 -0.59 -0.97
C VAL A 30 3.98 -1.67 -1.68
N GLU A 31 3.32 -1.32 -2.79
CA GLU A 31 2.52 -2.26 -3.58
C GLU A 31 3.38 -3.40 -4.14
N CYS A 32 4.57 -3.10 -4.68
CA CYS A 32 5.51 -4.12 -5.13
C CYS A 32 5.99 -5.01 -3.98
N GLY A 33 6.25 -4.44 -2.79
CA GLY A 33 6.61 -5.20 -1.59
C GLY A 33 5.53 -6.21 -1.21
N PHE A 34 4.27 -5.77 -1.14
CA PHE A 34 3.15 -6.67 -0.87
C PHE A 34 2.91 -7.69 -1.99
N GLY A 35 3.09 -7.31 -3.26
CA GLY A 35 3.04 -8.24 -4.39
C GLY A 35 4.04 -9.39 -4.22
N ARG A 36 5.30 -9.06 -3.92
CA ARG A 36 6.35 -10.07 -3.66
C ARG A 36 6.03 -10.93 -2.45
N LEU A 37 5.52 -10.34 -1.36
CA LEU A 37 5.13 -11.08 -0.16
C LEU A 37 4.04 -12.12 -0.47
N LYS A 38 2.97 -11.72 -1.16
CA LYS A 38 1.86 -12.61 -1.53
C LYS A 38 2.29 -13.70 -2.52
N ASN A 39 3.09 -13.35 -3.52
CA ASN A 39 3.59 -14.33 -4.50
C ASN A 39 4.50 -15.37 -3.84
N ARG A 40 5.27 -14.96 -2.83
CA ARG A 40 6.10 -15.85 -2.03
C ARG A 40 5.25 -16.80 -1.19
N PHE A 41 4.36 -16.23 -0.39
CA PHE A 41 3.55 -16.95 0.57
C PHE A 41 2.15 -17.09 -0.01
N ARG A 42 1.98 -18.08 -0.89
CA ARG A 42 0.70 -18.34 -1.60
C ARG A 42 -0.51 -18.52 -0.66
N VAL A 43 -0.28 -18.83 0.60
CA VAL A 43 -1.33 -18.84 1.65
C VAL A 43 -2.05 -17.49 1.77
N LEU A 44 -1.39 -16.38 1.42
CA LEU A 44 -1.94 -15.02 1.43
C LEU A 44 -2.72 -14.67 0.14
N LEU A 45 -2.67 -15.50 -0.89
CA LEU A 45 -3.44 -15.30 -2.13
C LEU A 45 -4.89 -15.80 -2.00
N GLY A 46 -5.16 -16.65 -1.00
CA GLY A 46 -6.48 -17.21 -0.74
C GLY A 46 -7.08 -16.69 0.56
N LYS A 47 -8.33 -17.10 0.83
CA LYS A 47 -8.97 -16.85 2.11
C LYS A 47 -8.25 -17.64 3.21
N LEU A 48 -7.85 -16.94 4.27
CA LEU A 48 -7.24 -17.56 5.44
C LEU A 48 -8.33 -18.18 6.32
N GLU A 49 -8.47 -19.50 6.24
CA GLU A 49 -9.42 -20.28 7.05
C GLU A 49 -8.92 -20.43 8.51
N GLN A 50 -9.03 -19.36 9.29
CA GLN A 50 -8.67 -19.31 10.70
C GLN A 50 -9.90 -19.06 11.58
N LYS A 51 -9.89 -19.65 12.78
CA LYS A 51 -11.00 -19.55 13.73
C LYS A 51 -11.19 -18.16 14.36
N SER A 52 -10.22 -17.25 14.21
CA SER A 52 -10.29 -15.89 14.76
C SER A 52 -9.43 -14.91 13.98
N ALA A 53 -9.78 -13.62 14.03
CA ALA A 53 -9.00 -12.54 13.42
C ALA A 53 -7.56 -12.47 13.96
N ASP A 54 -7.36 -12.70 15.26
CA ASP A 54 -6.02 -12.75 15.87
C ASP A 54 -5.12 -13.80 15.20
N ARG A 55 -5.67 -14.97 14.86
CA ARG A 55 -4.89 -16.02 14.16
C ARG A 55 -4.59 -15.63 12.72
N VAL A 56 -5.53 -14.99 12.03
CA VAL A 56 -5.27 -14.41 10.69
C VAL A 56 -4.12 -13.41 10.76
N CYS A 57 -4.14 -12.49 11.73
CA CYS A 57 -3.07 -11.51 11.93
C CYS A 57 -1.73 -12.19 12.21
N LYS A 58 -1.69 -13.23 13.06
CA LYS A 58 -0.46 -14.00 13.33
C LYS A 58 0.12 -14.67 12.08
N VAL A 59 -0.72 -15.21 11.20
CA VAL A 59 -0.27 -15.78 9.92
C VAL A 59 0.34 -14.69 9.04
N ILE A 60 -0.34 -13.55 8.87
CA ILE A 60 0.14 -12.42 8.05
C ILE A 60 1.48 -11.89 8.59
N ILE A 61 1.57 -11.66 9.90
CA ILE A 61 2.79 -11.18 10.57
C ILE A 61 3.92 -12.21 10.40
N GLY A 62 3.63 -13.50 10.59
CA GLY A 62 4.60 -14.57 10.39
C GLY A 62 5.17 -14.58 8.96
N CYS A 63 4.31 -14.43 7.96
CA CYS A 63 4.75 -14.27 6.56
C CYS A 63 5.66 -13.04 6.36
N ALA A 64 5.31 -11.89 6.95
CA ALA A 64 6.12 -10.68 6.85
C ALA A 64 7.50 -10.83 7.52
N VAL A 65 7.55 -11.45 8.70
CA VAL A 65 8.81 -11.72 9.41
C VAL A 65 9.69 -12.67 8.59
N LEU A 66 9.12 -13.78 8.10
CA LEU A 66 9.86 -14.73 7.26
C LEU A 66 10.32 -14.09 5.95
N HIS A 67 9.51 -13.24 5.33
CA HIS A 67 9.90 -12.48 4.15
C HIS A 67 11.16 -11.64 4.40
N ASN A 68 11.16 -10.87 5.48
CA ASN A 68 12.28 -10.01 5.83
C ASN A 68 13.54 -10.82 6.15
N LEU A 69 13.40 -11.95 6.86
CA LEU A 69 14.51 -12.86 7.12
C LEU A 69 15.11 -13.40 5.81
N LEU A 70 14.26 -13.84 4.88
CA LEU A 70 14.68 -14.39 3.59
C LEU A 70 15.38 -13.34 2.71
N LEU A 71 14.88 -12.10 2.71
CA LEU A 71 15.58 -10.97 2.08
C LEU A 71 16.96 -10.72 2.71
N LEU A 72 17.06 -10.77 4.04
CA LEU A 72 18.30 -10.53 4.77
C LEU A 72 19.37 -11.57 4.44
N VAL A 73 18.99 -12.85 4.38
CA VAL A 73 19.90 -13.94 4.02
C VAL A 73 20.15 -14.05 2.51
N LYS A 74 19.56 -13.15 1.71
CA LYS A 74 19.62 -13.13 0.24
C LYS A 74 19.32 -14.50 -0.35
N ASP A 75 18.22 -15.08 0.10
CA ASP A 75 17.80 -16.37 -0.37
C ASP A 75 17.63 -16.35 -1.91
N GLY A 76 18.09 -17.41 -2.59
CA GLY A 76 18.18 -17.43 -4.06
C GLY A 76 16.84 -17.55 -4.79
N VAL A 77 15.71 -17.59 -4.09
CA VAL A 77 14.40 -17.79 -4.72
C VAL A 77 14.00 -16.55 -5.51
N GLN A 78 13.89 -16.72 -6.82
CA GLN A 78 13.32 -15.72 -7.70
C GLN A 78 11.81 -15.70 -7.54
N ILE A 79 11.27 -14.53 -7.18
CA ILE A 79 9.83 -14.34 -7.08
C ILE A 79 9.40 -13.56 -8.31
N GLU A 80 8.81 -14.27 -9.25
CA GLU A 80 8.22 -13.64 -10.42
C GLU A 80 7.16 -12.63 -9.95
N GLY A 81 7.26 -11.39 -10.45
CA GLY A 81 6.32 -10.30 -10.13
C GLY A 81 4.92 -10.52 -10.70
N VAL A 82 4.64 -11.72 -11.24
CA VAL A 82 3.35 -12.10 -11.80
C VAL A 82 2.48 -12.59 -10.66
N ASP A 83 1.55 -11.74 -10.19
CA ASP A 83 0.50 -12.16 -9.26
C ASP A 83 -0.42 -13.16 -9.98
N PRO A 84 -0.48 -14.44 -9.57
CA PRO A 84 -1.31 -15.45 -10.24
C PRO A 84 -2.81 -15.09 -10.23
N LEU A 85 -3.25 -14.24 -9.30
CA LEU A 85 -4.63 -13.75 -9.23
C LEU A 85 -4.93 -12.68 -10.28
N LEU A 86 -3.90 -12.04 -10.85
CA LEU A 86 -4.06 -11.06 -11.93
C LEU A 86 -4.15 -11.71 -13.31
N ARG A 87 -3.92 -13.04 -13.44
CA ARG A 87 -3.95 -13.76 -14.72
C ARG A 87 -5.34 -13.88 -15.35
N GLY A 88 -6.36 -13.31 -14.72
CA GLY A 88 -7.73 -13.20 -15.19
C GLY A 88 -8.54 -12.24 -14.34
N ALA A 89 -7.90 -11.19 -13.80
CA ALA A 89 -8.60 -10.21 -12.97
C ALA A 89 -9.81 -9.67 -13.74
N PRO A 90 -11.03 -9.71 -13.17
CA PRO A 90 -12.15 -8.98 -13.73
C PRO A 90 -11.72 -7.52 -13.95
N ALA A 91 -12.27 -6.88 -14.98
CA ALA A 91 -12.15 -5.42 -15.17
C ALA A 91 -12.26 -4.71 -13.80
N PRO A 92 -11.51 -3.62 -13.56
CA PRO A 92 -11.52 -2.93 -12.28
C PRO A 92 -12.97 -2.78 -11.85
N VAL A 93 -13.35 -3.54 -10.81
CA VAL A 93 -14.66 -3.40 -10.21
C VAL A 93 -14.72 -1.95 -9.79
N ALA A 94 -15.63 -1.20 -10.41
CA ALA A 94 -15.93 0.15 -9.94
C ALA A 94 -16.09 0.03 -8.43
N GLU A 95 -15.36 0.85 -7.67
CA GLU A 95 -15.53 0.94 -6.22
C GLU A 95 -17.04 0.98 -5.96
N ASP A 96 -17.54 0.06 -5.14
CA ASP A 96 -18.97 -0.04 -4.86
C ASP A 96 -19.46 1.34 -4.42
N PRO A 97 -20.37 2.00 -5.19
CA PRO A 97 -20.82 3.36 -4.90
C PRO A 97 -21.44 3.49 -3.50
N HIS A 98 -21.76 2.37 -2.84
CA HIS A 98 -22.37 2.34 -1.52
C HIS A 98 -21.42 2.42 -0.33
N GLU A 99 -20.10 2.29 -0.49
CA GLU A 99 -19.15 2.65 0.58
C GLU A 99 -18.94 4.16 0.62
N ARG A 100 -19.94 4.89 1.13
CA ARG A 100 -19.74 6.30 1.51
C ARG A 100 -18.61 6.36 2.55
N GLU A 101 -17.47 6.91 2.14
CA GLU A 101 -16.38 7.25 3.05
C GLU A 101 -16.98 8.07 4.21
N GLN A 102 -16.95 7.52 5.43
CA GLN A 102 -17.46 8.21 6.60
C GLN A 102 -16.71 9.54 6.72
N ALA A 103 -17.42 10.64 7.01
CA ALA A 103 -16.80 11.99 7.06
C ALA A 103 -15.54 12.05 7.96
N ILE A 104 -15.54 11.27 9.04
CA ILE A 104 -14.40 11.10 9.95
C ILE A 104 -13.17 10.50 9.25
N CYS A 105 -13.37 9.53 8.35
CA CYS A 105 -12.30 8.91 7.55
C CYS A 105 -11.70 9.91 6.55
N HIS A 106 -12.55 10.74 5.92
CA HIS A 106 -12.12 11.72 4.94
C HIS A 106 -11.24 12.82 5.54
N GLU A 107 -11.67 13.43 6.65
CA GLU A 107 -10.90 14.47 7.35
C GLU A 107 -9.57 13.94 7.87
N GLN A 108 -9.56 12.72 8.42
CA GLN A 108 -8.32 12.06 8.84
C GLN A 108 -7.36 11.81 7.67
N GLY A 109 -7.90 11.49 6.48
CA GLY A 109 -7.12 11.32 5.26
C GLY A 109 -6.42 12.63 4.86
N ILE A 110 -7.15 13.74 4.88
CA ILE A 110 -6.61 15.08 4.60
C ILE A 110 -5.53 15.45 5.63
N ALA A 111 -5.81 15.30 6.91
CA ALA A 111 -4.86 15.62 7.98
C ALA A 111 -3.55 14.83 7.86
N LYS A 112 -3.64 13.52 7.54
CA LYS A 112 -2.47 12.67 7.29
C LYS A 112 -1.69 13.12 6.05
N ARG A 113 -2.38 13.42 4.95
CA ARG A 113 -1.77 13.94 3.72
C ARG A 113 -0.97 15.22 4.01
N ASP A 114 -1.58 16.15 4.74
CA ASP A 114 -0.94 17.41 5.09
C ASP A 114 0.27 17.19 6.00
N ALA A 115 0.16 16.37 7.03
CA ALA A 115 1.29 16.03 7.89
C ALA A 115 2.45 15.37 7.13
N ILE A 116 2.17 14.46 6.19
CA ILE A 116 3.21 13.84 5.35
C ILE A 116 3.87 14.89 4.47
N ALA A 117 3.10 15.81 3.89
CA ALA A 117 3.63 16.85 3.03
C ALA A 117 4.54 17.84 3.82
N ASP A 118 4.21 18.13 5.08
CA ASP A 118 5.07 18.91 5.99
C ASP A 118 6.37 18.17 6.32
N ILE A 119 6.30 16.88 6.66
CA ILE A 119 7.47 16.02 6.93
C ILE A 119 8.40 15.98 5.71
N LEU A 120 7.84 15.77 4.51
CA LEU A 120 8.61 15.74 3.28
C LEU A 120 9.30 17.08 3.05
N MET A 121 8.62 18.21 3.25
CA MET A 121 9.29 19.51 3.16
C MET A 121 10.44 19.65 4.14
N GLY A 122 10.28 19.22 5.40
CA GLY A 122 11.34 19.26 6.41
C GLY A 122 12.56 18.39 6.10
N VAL A 123 12.39 17.28 5.37
CA VAL A 123 13.48 16.38 4.96
C VAL A 123 14.22 16.90 3.71
N TYR A 124 13.54 17.63 2.83
CA TYR A 124 14.05 18.09 1.54
C TYR A 124 14.20 19.63 1.46
N LEU A 125 14.41 20.27 2.62
CA LEU A 125 14.91 21.64 2.79
C LEU A 125 16.43 21.60 3.00
#